data_AF-A0A9E2XZ90-F1
#
_entry.id   AF-A0A9E2XZ90-F1
#
_cell.length_a   1.000
_cell.length_b   1.000
_cell.length_c   1.000
_cell.angle_alpha   90.00
_cell.angle_beta   90.00
_cell.angle_gamma   90.00
#
_symmetry.space_group_name_H-M   'P 1'
#
loop_
_entity.id
_entity.type
_entity.pdbx_description
1 polymer ?
#
loop_
_entity_poly.entity_id
_entity_poly.type
_entity_poly.pdbx_seq_one_letter_code
_entity_poly.pdbx_strand_id
1 'polypeptide(L)' 'MLYDVISTYLEDRRCPLAQFGYSRDGKSNKLQIVFGVLCTPQGCPIAVEVFAGNTADPSTLKV' A
#
# COMPACT_ATOMS: atom_id res chain seq x y z
N MET A 1 6.87 6.34 -16.88
CA MET A 1 5.74 6.03 -15.98
C MET A 1 6.15 6.38 -14.57
N LEU A 2 5.22 6.85 -13.76
CA LEU A 2 5.45 7.11 -12.34
C LEU A 2 4.82 5.98 -11.53
N TYR A 3 5.48 5.57 -10.46
CA TYR A 3 4.99 4.59 -9.51
C TYR A 3 5.17 5.13 -8.10
N ASP A 4 4.13 5.04 -7.30
CA ASP A 4 4.15 5.45 -5.90
C ASP A 4 3.56 4.36 -5.02
N VAL A 5 3.98 4.34 -3.75
CA VAL A 5 3.52 3.38 -2.76
C VAL A 5 2.93 4.13 -1.57
N ILE A 6 1.66 3.86 -1.31
CA ILE A 6 0.95 4.40 -0.16
C ILE A 6 0.45 3.27 0.73
N SER A 7 0.17 3.59 1.99
CA SER A 7 -0.41 2.64 2.96
C SER A 7 -1.48 3.35 3.78
N THR A 8 -2.49 2.62 4.23
CA THR A 8 -3.42 3.13 5.24
C THR A 8 -3.73 2.07 6.28
N TYR A 9 -4.23 2.50 7.44
CA TYR A 9 -4.64 1.61 8.50
C TYR A 9 -6.12 1.23 8.40
N LEU A 10 -6.46 0.05 8.89
CA LEU A 10 -7.84 -0.40 9.05
C LEU A 10 -8.19 -0.52 10.54
N GLU A 11 -9.42 -0.11 10.86
CA GLU A 11 -10.03 -0.30 12.18
C GLU A 11 -10.71 -1.68 12.30
N ASP A 12 -11.13 -2.27 11.18
CA ASP A 12 -11.75 -3.59 11.12
C ASP A 12 -10.74 -4.69 10.84
N ARG A 13 -11.08 -5.94 11.21
CA ARG A 13 -10.22 -7.13 11.10
C ARG A 13 -10.69 -8.14 10.05
N ARG A 14 -11.73 -7.82 9.29
CA ARG A 14 -12.32 -8.72 8.28
C ARG A 14 -11.63 -8.67 6.92
N CYS A 15 -10.78 -7.69 6.66
CA CYS A 15 -10.04 -7.60 5.40
C CYS A 15 -8.89 -8.63 5.40
N PRO A 16 -8.85 -9.57 4.43
CA PRO A 16 -7.82 -10.60 4.41
C PRO A 16 -6.42 -10.07 4.08
N LEU A 17 -6.33 -8.90 3.44
CA LEU A 17 -5.06 -8.22 3.15
C LEU A 17 -4.55 -7.36 4.32
N ALA A 18 -5.39 -7.12 5.33
CA ALA A 18 -5.01 -6.29 6.46
C ALA A 18 -4.04 -7.05 7.37
N GLN A 19 -2.80 -6.59 7.45
CA GLN A 19 -1.73 -7.21 8.23
C GLN A 19 -0.94 -6.13 9.00
N PHE A 20 -0.36 -6.49 10.14
CA PHE A 20 0.54 -5.56 10.84
C PHE A 20 1.81 -5.35 10.02
N GLY A 21 2.16 -4.10 9.78
CA GLY A 21 3.30 -3.71 8.97
C GLY A 21 3.72 -2.27 9.22
N TYR A 22 4.54 -1.72 8.33
CA TYR A 22 4.98 -0.34 8.42
C TYR A 22 3.79 0.61 8.21
N SER A 23 3.62 1.57 9.13
CA SER A 23 2.56 2.57 9.04
C SER A 23 3.16 3.93 8.73
N ARG A 24 2.87 4.48 7.54
CA ARG A 24 3.24 5.85 7.16
C ARG A 24 2.53 6.90 8.02
N ASP A 25 1.35 6.57 8.56
CA ASP A 25 0.53 7.45 9.39
C ASP A 25 0.88 7.38 10.89
N GLY A 26 1.94 6.63 11.27
CA GLY A 26 2.34 6.44 12.66
C GLY A 26 1.39 5.55 13.48
N LYS A 27 0.50 4.79 12.83
CA LYS A 27 -0.47 3.88 13.47
C LYS A 27 0.03 2.44 13.45
N SER A 28 1.24 2.20 13.96
CA SER A 28 1.88 0.88 13.96
C SER A 28 1.13 -0.20 14.76
N ASN A 29 0.25 0.21 15.67
CA ASN A 29 -0.63 -0.68 16.45
C ASN A 29 -1.94 -1.05 15.73
N LYS A 30 -2.11 -0.65 14.46
CA LYS A 30 -3.28 -0.98 13.64
C LYS A 30 -2.87 -1.87 12.47
N LEU A 31 -3.83 -2.64 11.95
CA LEU A 31 -3.63 -3.38 10.71
C LEU A 31 -3.43 -2.39 9.56
N GLN A 32 -2.51 -2.69 8.65
CA GLN A 32 -2.21 -1.87 7.47
C GLN A 32 -2.69 -2.57 6.21
N ILE A 33 -2.83 -1.81 5.13
CA ILE A 33 -2.93 -2.30 3.75
C ILE A 33 -2.06 -1.40 2.87
N VAL A 34 -1.42 -1.98 1.86
CA VAL A 34 -0.45 -1.29 0.99
C VAL A 34 -1.03 -1.19 -0.42
N PHE A 35 -0.82 -0.06 -1.07
CA PHE A 35 -1.26 0.19 -2.45
C PHE A 35 -0.07 0.62 -3.29
N GLY A 36 0.14 -0.07 -4.42
CA GLY A 36 0.98 0.40 -5.51
C GLY A 36 0.13 1.16 -6.51
N VAL A 37 0.47 2.41 -6.79
CA VAL A 37 -0.27 3.28 -7.71
C VAL A 37 0.60 3.59 -8.91
N LEU A 38 0.08 3.29 -10.09
CA LEU A 38 0.73 3.57 -11.36
C LEU A 38 0.11 4.81 -11.99
N CYS A 39 0.96 5.75 -12.40
CA CYS A 39 0.54 7.02 -12.95
C CYS A 39 1.21 7.32 -14.29
N THR A 40 0.53 8.12 -15.11
CA THR A 40 1.13 8.79 -16.27
C THR A 40 2.26 9.73 -15.82
N PRO A 41 3.17 10.15 -16.72
CA PRO A 41 4.18 11.15 -16.38
C PRO A 41 3.62 12.48 -15.86
N GLN A 42 2.37 12.81 -16.18
CA GLN A 42 1.66 14.00 -15.68
C GLN A 42 1.01 13.79 -14.30
N GLY A 43 1.15 12.60 -13.70
CA GLY A 43 0.60 12.28 -12.38
C GLY A 43 -0.84 11.76 -12.40
N CYS A 44 -1.43 11.47 -13.56
CA CYS A 44 -2.77 10.90 -13.63
C CYS A 44 -2.74 9.40 -13.29
N PRO A 45 -3.48 8.90 -12.29
CA PRO A 45 -3.51 7.49 -11.93
C PRO A 45 -4.17 6.65 -13.02
N ILE A 46 -3.56 5.51 -13.37
CA ILE A 46 -4.03 4.61 -14.42
C ILE A 46 -4.26 3.17 -13.94
N ALA A 47 -3.61 2.75 -12.85
CA ALA A 47 -3.81 1.43 -12.25
C ALA A 47 -3.46 1.44 -10.76
N VAL A 48 -4.04 0.49 -10.02
CA VAL A 48 -3.75 0.23 -8.62
C VAL A 48 -3.61 -1.27 -8.38
N GLU A 49 -2.61 -1.66 -7.60
CA GLU A 49 -2.47 -3.01 -7.05
C GLU A 49 -2.49 -2.94 -5.52
N VAL A 50 -3.20 -3.87 -4.89
CA VAL A 50 -3.38 -3.88 -3.44
C VAL A 50 -2.61 -5.06 -2.84
N PHE A 51 -1.76 -4.78 -1.87
CA PHE A 51 -0.88 -5.74 -1.23
C PHE A 51 -1.22 -5.89 0.25
N ALA A 52 -0.76 -7.00 0.85
CA ALA A 52 -0.91 -7.22 2.28
C ALA A 52 -0.18 -6.12 3.08
N GLY A 53 -0.72 -5.74 4.24
CA GLY A 53 -0.18 -4.66 5.07
C GLY A 53 1.28 -4.77 5.49
N ASN A 54 1.83 -5.98 5.47
CA ASN A 54 3.22 -6.28 5.80
C ASN A 54 4.14 -6.35 4.56
N THR A 55 3.66 -5.95 3.40
CA THR A 55 4.45 -5.90 2.16
C THR A 55 5.39 -4.70 2.19
N ALA A 56 6.68 -4.92 1.97
CA ALA A 56 7.67 -3.84 1.93
C ALA A 56 7.67 -3.14 0.56
N ASP A 57 7.90 -1.83 0.53
CA ASP A 57 7.86 -1.02 -0.70
C ASP A 57 8.64 -1.64 -1.88
N PRO A 58 9.90 -2.11 -1.71
CA PRO A 58 10.64 -2.70 -2.82
C PRO A 58 10.02 -3.97 -3.39
N SER A 59 9.26 -4.71 -2.58
CA SER A 59 8.60 -5.96 -3.01
C SER A 59 7.32 -5.74 -3.81
N THR A 60 6.81 -4.50 -3.83
CA THR A 60 5.67 -4.10 -4.68
C THR A 60 6.08 -3.90 -6.14
N LEU A 61 7.39 -3.78 -6.40
CA LEU A 61 7.97 -3.71 -7.72
C LEU A 61 8.66 -5.05 -8.03
N LYS A 62 8.26 -5.68 -9.13
CA LYS A 62 8.99 -6.81 -9.71
C LYS A 62 9.78 -6.28 -10.88
N VAL A 63 11.09 -6.14 -10.67
CA VAL A 63 12.06 -5.71 -11.70
C VAL A 63 12.36 -6.88 -12.62
#